data_AF-A0AAE0LB60-F1
#
_entry.id   AF-A0AAE0LB60-F1
#
_cell.length_a   1.000
_cell.length_b   1.000
_cell.length_c   1.000
_cell.angle_alpha   90.00
_cell.angle_beta   90.00
_cell.angle_gamma   90.00
#
_symmetry.space_group_name_H-M   'P 1'
#
loop_
_entity.id
_entity.type
_entity.pdbx_description
1 polymer ?
#
loop_
_entity_poly.entity_id
_entity_poly.type
_entity_poly.pdbx_seq_one_letter_code
_entity_poly.pdbx_strand_id
1 'polypeptide(L)'
;MGERGDNGKAATVELLTATLGDYASNASYTFLCEPTGLDRPTCSVATIRKTRVAFMHEPDPREALHPNSLKMYTGGNRVSCRNLHAHGEPNPPPW
;
A
#
# COMPACT_ATOMS: atom_id res chain seq x y z
N MET A 1 -26.48 -0.65 -4.93
CA MET A 1 -26.68 -1.97 -5.55
C MET A 1 -25.34 -2.38 -6.15
N GLY A 2 -24.48 -2.98 -5.34
CA GLY A 2 -23.22 -3.61 -5.74
C GLY A 2 -23.28 -5.02 -5.18
N GLU A 3 -23.14 -6.01 -6.05
CA GLU A 3 -23.61 -7.36 -5.77
C GLU A 3 -22.79 -8.07 -4.68
N ARG A 4 -23.52 -8.92 -3.94
CA ARG A 4 -23.10 -9.84 -2.88
C ARG A 4 -21.65 -10.33 -3.05
N GLY A 5 -20.88 -10.24 -1.97
CA GLY A 5 -19.47 -10.59 -1.90
C GLY A 5 -19.15 -12.09 -2.00
N ASP A 6 -19.49 -12.72 -3.13
CA ASP A 6 -19.29 -14.16 -3.36
C ASP A 6 -18.72 -14.49 -4.74
N ASN A 7 -17.88 -13.61 -5.30
CA ASN A 7 -17.17 -13.84 -6.57
C ASN A 7 -15.79 -14.53 -6.37
N GLY A 8 -15.54 -15.13 -5.19
CA GLY A 8 -14.26 -15.78 -4.88
C GLY A 8 -13.04 -14.83 -4.74
N LYS A 9 -13.22 -13.51 -4.83
CA LYS A 9 -12.15 -12.51 -4.59
C LYS A 9 -11.59 -12.64 -3.17
N ALA A 10 -12.47 -12.72 -2.17
CA ALA A 10 -12.07 -12.90 -0.77
C ALA A 10 -11.31 -14.22 -0.57
N ALA A 11 -11.82 -15.33 -1.10
CA ALA A 11 -11.16 -16.64 -1.04
C ALA A 11 -9.78 -16.64 -1.73
N THR A 12 -9.64 -15.97 -2.87
CA THR A 12 -8.35 -15.82 -3.56
C THR A 12 -7.35 -15.02 -2.74
N VAL A 13 -7.79 -13.90 -2.14
CA VAL A 13 -6.95 -13.09 -1.25
C VAL A 13 -6.51 -13.90 -0.03
N GLU A 14 -7.43 -14.65 0.58
CA GLU A 14 -7.14 -15.52 1.73
C GLU A 14 -6.14 -16.62 1.36
N LEU A 15 -6.36 -17.32 0.25
CA LEU A 15 -5.45 -18.36 -0.24
C LEU A 15 -4.04 -17.82 -0.47
N LEU A 16 -3.91 -16.69 -1.16
CA LEU A 16 -2.61 -16.07 -1.44
C LEU A 16 -1.94 -15.58 -0.16
N THR A 17 -2.71 -15.00 0.77
CA THR A 17 -2.19 -14.56 2.06
C THR A 17 -1.67 -15.74 2.89
N ALA A 18 -2.43 -16.84 2.96
CA ALA A 18 -2.03 -18.05 3.66
C ALA A 18 -0.81 -18.74 3.02
N THR A 19 -0.70 -18.69 1.68
CA THR A 19 0.40 -19.33 0.94
C THR A 19 1.69 -18.50 1.03
N LEU A 20 1.60 -17.17 0.96
CA LEU A 20 2.75 -16.28 0.90
C LEU A 20 3.21 -15.77 2.26
N GLY A 21 2.37 -15.84 3.30
CA GLY A 21 2.70 -15.37 4.65
C GLY A 21 3.20 -13.92 4.64
N ASP A 22 4.38 -13.69 5.22
CA ASP A 22 5.03 -12.37 5.32
C ASP A 22 5.32 -11.71 3.95
N TYR A 23 5.22 -12.45 2.85
CA TYR A 23 5.35 -11.92 1.49
C TYR A 23 4.03 -11.38 0.92
N ALA A 24 2.92 -11.47 1.65
CA ALA A 24 1.65 -10.85 1.30
C ALA A 24 1.30 -9.73 2.29
N SER A 25 0.81 -8.60 1.80
CA SER A 25 0.35 -7.50 2.66
C SER A 25 -0.86 -6.79 2.06
N ASN A 26 -1.60 -6.10 2.93
CA ASN A 26 -2.59 -5.12 2.51
C ASN A 26 -1.93 -3.75 2.36
N ALA A 27 -2.36 -2.99 1.37
CA ALA A 27 -1.80 -1.70 1.01
C ALA A 27 -2.92 -0.71 0.69
N SER A 28 -2.71 0.56 1.05
CA SER A 28 -3.67 1.62 0.73
C SER A 28 -3.62 1.95 -0.77
N TYR A 29 -4.76 2.15 -1.42
CA TYR A 29 -4.77 2.61 -2.81
C TYR A 29 -4.11 4.00 -2.98
N THR A 30 -4.16 4.83 -1.93
CA THR A 30 -3.72 6.23 -1.95
C THR A 30 -2.27 6.44 -2.41
N PHE A 31 -1.34 5.51 -2.15
CA PHE A 31 0.05 5.69 -2.60
C PHE A 31 0.22 5.59 -4.13
N LEU A 32 -0.75 5.03 -4.84
CA LEU A 32 -0.77 5.05 -6.31
C LEU A 32 -1.26 6.38 -6.88
N CYS A 33 -1.94 7.19 -6.06
CA CYS A 33 -2.49 8.49 -6.44
C CYS A 33 -1.51 9.64 -6.16
N GLU A 34 -0.60 9.44 -5.21
CA GLU A 34 0.42 10.43 -4.87
C GLU A 34 1.60 10.39 -5.85
N PRO A 35 2.18 11.54 -6.23
CA PRO A 35 3.39 11.58 -7.03
C PRO A 35 4.58 11.01 -6.25
N THR A 36 5.11 9.88 -6.71
CA THR A 36 6.30 9.23 -6.14
C THR A 36 7.56 9.58 -6.93
N GLY A 37 8.72 9.55 -6.28
CA GLY A 37 10.02 9.82 -6.90
C GLY A 37 11.16 9.19 -6.12
N LEU A 38 12.29 8.94 -6.79
CA LEU A 38 13.48 8.32 -6.19
C LEU A 38 13.99 9.10 -4.96
N ASP A 39 13.87 10.43 -5.01
CA ASP A 39 14.30 11.36 -3.95
C ASP A 39 13.18 11.76 -2.99
N ARG A 40 12.01 11.12 -3.06
CA ARG A 40 10.86 11.39 -2.19
C ARG A 40 10.43 10.13 -1.45
N PRO A 41 11.06 9.81 -0.30
CA PRO A 41 10.69 8.65 0.50
C PRO A 41 9.28 8.82 1.06
N THR A 42 8.36 7.91 0.70
CA THR A 42 6.97 7.95 1.18
C THR A 42 6.76 6.94 2.30
N CYS A 43 5.99 7.33 3.34
CA CYS A 43 5.69 6.47 4.48
C CYS A 43 4.63 5.40 4.16
N SER A 44 3.68 5.73 3.27
CA SER A 44 2.57 4.87 2.88
C SER A 44 2.99 3.53 2.25
N VAL A 45 4.20 3.47 1.69
CA VAL A 45 4.75 2.26 1.05
C VAL A 45 5.72 1.48 1.95
N ALA A 46 5.99 1.96 3.16
CA ALA A 46 6.84 1.25 4.11
C ALA A 46 6.19 -0.07 4.58
N THR A 47 4.86 -0.11 4.65
CA THR A 47 4.07 -1.28 5.07
C THR A 47 4.15 -2.44 4.10
N ILE A 48 4.41 -2.19 2.81
CA ILE A 48 4.53 -3.21 1.77
C ILE A 48 5.99 -3.63 1.51
N ARG A 49 6.94 -3.18 2.34
CA ARG A 49 8.35 -3.50 2.17
C ARG A 49 8.58 -5.00 2.26
N LYS A 50 9.39 -5.53 1.33
CA LYS A 50 9.74 -6.97 1.19
C LYS A 50 8.54 -7.88 0.87
N THR A 51 7.38 -7.34 0.52
CA THR A 51 6.25 -8.15 0.05
C THR A 51 6.40 -8.47 -1.44
N ARG A 52 5.79 -9.59 -1.86
CA ARG A 52 5.68 -10.03 -3.25
C ARG A 52 4.30 -9.73 -3.83
N VAL A 53 3.28 -9.69 -2.96
CA VAL A 53 1.90 -9.37 -3.33
C VAL A 53 1.35 -8.33 -2.35
N ALA A 54 0.75 -7.30 -2.91
CA ALA A 54 0.04 -6.25 -2.17
C ALA A 54 -1.41 -6.22 -2.63
N PHE A 55 -2.35 -6.39 -1.69
CA PHE A 55 -3.78 -6.26 -1.95
C PHE A 55 -4.25 -4.86 -1.59
N MET A 56 -5.11 -4.28 -2.42
CA MET A 56 -5.66 -2.94 -2.20
C MET A 56 -7.17 -3.02 -2.10
N HIS A 57 -7.74 -2.18 -1.25
CA HIS A 57 -9.17 -1.92 -1.26
C HIS A 57 -9.58 -1.15 -2.51
N GLU A 58 -10.89 -1.14 -2.79
CA GLU A 58 -11.48 -0.49 -3.94
C GLU A 58 -10.98 0.96 -4.08
N PRO A 59 -10.59 1.40 -5.28
CA PRO A 59 -10.18 2.79 -5.51
C PRO A 59 -11.33 3.76 -5.20
N ASP A 60 -11.04 4.90 -4.58
CA ASP A 60 -12.01 6.00 -4.50
C ASP A 60 -12.07 6.68 -5.89
N PRO A 61 -13.25 6.77 -6.54
CA PRO A 61 -13.40 7.45 -7.83
C PRO A 61 -12.95 8.93 -7.81
N ARG A 62 -12.85 9.55 -6.64
CA ARG A 62 -12.35 10.92 -6.44
C ARG A 62 -10.82 11.01 -6.48
N GLU A 63 -10.12 9.89 -6.33
CA GLU A 63 -8.67 9.81 -6.31
C GLU A 63 -8.14 9.25 -7.65
N ALA A 64 -7.57 10.15 -8.45
CA ALA A 64 -6.96 9.77 -9.71
C ALA A 64 -5.65 9.01 -9.50
N LEU A 65 -5.48 7.90 -10.23
CA LEU A 65 -4.18 7.21 -10.33
C LEU A 65 -3.13 8.15 -10.91
N HIS A 66 -1.94 8.13 -10.33
CA HIS A 66 -0.77 8.80 -10.90
C HIS A 66 0.03 7.78 -11.73
N PRO A 67 0.02 7.85 -13.08
CA PRO A 67 0.57 6.79 -13.94
C PRO A 67 2.05 6.52 -13.70
N ASN A 68 2.83 7.56 -13.40
CA ASN A 68 4.25 7.40 -13.09
C ASN A 68 4.44 6.64 -11.78
N SER A 69 3.59 6.87 -10.78
CA SER A 69 3.67 6.16 -9.50
C SER A 69 3.31 4.69 -9.69
N LEU A 70 2.22 4.41 -10.40
CA LEU A 70 1.84 3.04 -10.76
C LEU A 70 2.98 2.31 -11.47
N LYS A 71 3.61 2.95 -12.47
CA LYS A 71 4.76 2.37 -13.19
C LYS A 71 5.96 2.14 -12.29
N MET A 72 6.24 3.04 -11.35
CA MET A 72 7.33 2.86 -10.40
C MET A 72 7.12 1.62 -9.54
N TYR A 73 5.94 1.45 -8.96
CA TYR A 73 5.65 0.34 -8.05
C TYR A 73 5.47 -1.02 -8.74
N THR A 74 4.90 -1.04 -9.94
CA THR A 74 4.66 -2.29 -10.70
C THR A 74 5.80 -2.67 -11.65
N GLY A 75 6.64 -1.70 -12.05
CA GLY A 75 7.71 -1.88 -13.03
C GLY A 75 9.03 -2.41 -12.47
N GLY A 76 9.07 -2.87 -11.22
CA GLY A 76 10.29 -3.43 -10.60
C GLY A 76 11.35 -2.40 -10.21
N ASN A 77 10.99 -1.11 -10.14
CA ASN A 77 11.91 -0.07 -9.72
C ASN A 77 12.18 -0.16 -8.21
N ARG A 78 13.39 0.25 -7.80
CA ARG A 78 13.68 0.44 -6.38
C ARG A 78 13.08 1.77 -5.92
N VAL A 79 12.26 1.73 -4.88
CA VAL A 79 11.64 2.92 -4.29
C VAL A 79 12.13 3.08 -2.85
N SER A 80 12.52 4.29 -2.49
CA SER A 80 12.90 4.66 -1.13
C SER A 80 11.65 4.82 -0.27
N CYS A 81 11.67 4.30 0.95
CA CYS A 81 10.58 4.46 1.92
C CYS A 81 11.15 4.86 3.28
N ARG A 82 10.34 5.53 4.10
CA ARG A 82 10.69 5.92 5.47
C ARG A 82 9.55 5.55 6.41
N ASN A 83 9.85 5.02 7.58
CA ASN A 83 8.82 4.78 8.58
C ASN A 83 8.35 6.11 9.18
N LEU A 84 7.04 6.27 9.33
CA LEU A 84 6.46 7.35 10.13
C LEU A 84 6.77 7.04 11.61
N HIS A 85 7.37 8.00 12.33
CA HIS A 85 7.73 7.88 13.76
C HIS A 85 8.78 6.83 14.16
N ALA A 86 9.94 6.79 13.49
CA ALA A 86 11.07 5.98 13.99
C ALA A 86 11.61 6.44 15.38
N HIS A 87 11.35 7.69 15.78
CA HIS A 87 11.79 8.31 17.05
C HIS A 87 10.77 9.31 17.61
N GLY A 88 9.46 9.04 17.46
CA GLY A 88 8.45 9.92 18.05
C GLY A 88 8.40 9.76 19.56
N GLU A 89 9.09 10.61 20.33
CA GLU A 89 8.70 10.81 21.72
C GLU A 89 7.25 11.29 21.73
N PRO A 90 6.39 10.76 22.63
CA PRO A 90 5.04 11.27 22.77
C PRO A 90 5.13 12.77 23.06
N ASN A 91 4.40 13.58 22.29
CA ASN A 91 4.31 15.01 22.55
C ASN A 91 3.92 15.17 24.02
N PRO A 92 4.75 15.81 24.87
CA PRO A 92 4.40 15.98 26.26
C PRO A 92 3.04 16.67 26.32
N PRO A 93 2.14 16.20 27.18
CA PRO A 93 0.82 16.77 27.27
C PRO A 93 0.93 18.28 27.60
N PRO A 94 -0.03 19.10 27.13
CA PRO A 94 -0.03 20.54 27.38
C PRO A 94 -0.42 20.81 28.83
N TRP A 95 0.51 20.60 29.76
CA TRP A 95 0.50 21.18 31.10
C TRP A 95 1.93 21.48 31.55
#